data_AF-A0A218Y0N2-F1
#
_entry.id   AF-A0A218Y0N2-F1
#
_cell.length_a   1.000
_cell.length_b   1.000
_cell.length_c   1.000
_cell.angle_alpha   90.00
_cell.angle_beta   90.00
_cell.angle_gamma   90.00
#
_symmetry.space_group_name_H-M   'P 1'
#
loop_
_entity.id
_entity.type
_entity.pdbx_description
1 polymer ?
#
loop_
_entity_poly.entity_id
_entity_poly.type
_entity_poly.pdbx_seq_one_letter_code
_entity_poly.pdbx_strand_id
1 'polypeptide(L)'
;MRGWDQDQLRPLAFGSPYYRSLLEGRGILFADQQFTGSEETGSWVRAYVWDLFRKDFAEAMLKLSSMQVLTTLNGQVRVNCSKAT
;
A
#
# COMPACT_ATOMS: atom_id res chain seq x y z
N MET A 1 -12.71 12.77 -25.08
CA MET A 1 -12.13 11.60 -25.78
C MET A 1 -10.85 11.22 -25.06
N ARG A 2 -10.82 10.00 -24.51
CA ARG A 2 -9.70 9.21 -23.92
C ARG A 2 -8.66 9.90 -23.03
N GLY A 3 -8.85 9.79 -21.71
CA GLY A 3 -7.82 10.02 -20.68
C GLY A 3 -7.34 8.74 -19.97
N TRP A 4 -7.77 7.55 -20.41
CA TRP A 4 -7.44 6.25 -19.80
C TRP A 4 -6.36 5.47 -20.57
N ASP A 5 -5.91 5.97 -21.72
CA ASP A 5 -4.88 5.32 -22.55
C ASP A 5 -3.44 5.68 -22.12
N GLN A 6 -3.26 6.69 -21.24
CA GLN A 6 -1.94 7.12 -20.81
C GLN A 6 -1.30 6.23 -19.72
N ASP A 7 -2.04 5.26 -19.18
CA ASP A 7 -1.54 4.30 -18.19
C ASP A 7 -0.88 3.06 -18.80
N GLN A 8 -0.92 2.86 -20.13
CA GLN A 8 -0.42 1.62 -20.75
C GLN A 8 1.11 1.56 -20.98
N LEU A 9 1.87 2.63 -20.70
CA LEU A 9 3.32 2.67 -20.96
C LEU A 9 4.20 2.86 -19.72
N ARG A 10 3.62 2.92 -18.52
CA ARG A 10 4.40 2.84 -17.28
C ARG A 10 4.38 1.40 -16.82
N PRO A 11 5.54 0.75 -16.57
CA PRO A 11 5.54 -0.43 -15.71
C PRO A 11 4.75 -0.05 -14.46
N LEU A 12 3.73 -0.83 -14.10
CA LEU A 12 2.95 -0.64 -12.88
C LEU A 12 3.92 -0.73 -11.69
N ALA A 13 4.51 0.40 -11.34
CA ALA A 13 5.62 0.48 -10.42
C ALA A 13 5.06 0.69 -9.02
N PHE A 14 5.28 -0.32 -8.18
CA PHE A 14 4.80 -0.36 -6.80
C PHE A 14 5.66 0.56 -5.91
N GLY A 15 5.02 1.48 -5.19
CA GLY A 15 5.68 2.35 -4.21
C GLY A 15 5.83 3.80 -4.62
N SER A 16 7.07 4.25 -4.83
CA SER A 16 7.43 5.68 -5.08
C SER A 16 6.49 6.43 -6.04
N PRO A 17 6.00 5.86 -7.16
CA PRO A 17 5.04 6.55 -8.03
C PRO A 17 3.71 6.93 -7.36
N TYR A 18 3.21 6.12 -6.42
CA TYR A 18 2.01 6.44 -5.63
C TYR A 18 2.26 7.70 -4.80
N TYR A 19 3.33 7.75 -4.03
CA TYR A 19 3.66 8.90 -3.17
C TYR A 19 3.99 10.16 -3.98
N ARG A 20 4.59 10.00 -5.17
CA ARG A 20 4.82 11.12 -6.09
C ARG A 20 3.50 11.75 -6.53
N SER A 21 2.51 10.94 -6.90
CA SER A 21 1.17 11.43 -7.23
C SER A 21 0.52 12.20 -6.07
N LEU A 22 0.75 11.81 -4.82
CA LEU A 22 0.24 12.55 -3.66
C LEU A 22 0.85 13.94 -3.53
N LEU A 23 2.17 14.07 -3.73
CA LEU A 23 2.87 15.38 -3.74
C LEU A 23 2.38 16.29 -4.86
N GLU A 24 1.89 15.71 -5.96
CA GLU A 24 1.34 16.44 -7.10
C GLU A 24 -0.17 16.73 -6.97
N GLY A 25 -0.78 16.39 -5.83
CA GLY A 25 -2.22 16.62 -5.60
C GLY A 25 -3.13 15.69 -6.41
N ARG A 26 -2.62 14.52 -6.81
CA ARG A 26 -3.31 13.54 -7.68
C ARG A 26 -3.66 12.25 -6.94
N GLY A 27 -3.94 12.32 -5.64
CA GLY A 27 -4.53 11.21 -4.90
C GLY A 27 -5.90 10.84 -5.47
N ILE A 28 -6.17 9.53 -5.63
CA ILE A 28 -7.44 9.04 -6.18
C ILE A 28 -8.53 9.13 -5.13
N LEU A 29 -8.25 8.67 -3.91
CA LEU A 29 -9.19 8.74 -2.80
C LEU A 29 -8.93 9.99 -1.96
N PHE A 30 -10.00 10.53 -1.38
CA PHE A 30 -9.89 11.60 -0.39
C PHE A 30 -8.91 11.25 0.73
N ALA A 31 -8.98 10.00 1.23
CA ALA A 31 -8.09 9.51 2.29
C ALA A 31 -6.61 9.50 1.87
N ASP A 32 -6.30 9.23 0.60
CA ASP A 32 -4.91 9.24 0.11
C ASP A 32 -4.34 10.66 0.18
N GLN A 33 -5.11 11.64 -0.28
CA GLN A 33 -4.65 13.03 -0.35
C GLN A 33 -4.46 13.65 1.05
N GLN A 34 -5.09 13.09 2.09
CA GLN A 34 -4.88 13.54 3.46
C GLN A 34 -3.46 13.28 3.98
N PHE A 35 -2.68 12.38 3.35
CA PHE A 35 -1.28 12.19 3.74
C PHE A 35 -0.39 13.41 3.49
N THR A 36 -0.82 14.36 2.67
CA THR A 36 -0.10 15.64 2.47
C THR A 36 -0.76 16.79 3.24
N GLY A 37 -1.77 16.52 4.07
CA GLY A 37 -2.55 17.53 4.80
C GLY A 37 -1.87 18.05 6.07
N SER A 38 -0.83 17.36 6.57
CA SER A 38 -0.02 17.81 7.70
C SER A 38 1.48 17.65 7.42
N GLU A 39 2.32 18.38 8.16
CA GLU A 39 3.77 18.29 8.00
C GLU A 39 4.32 16.92 8.44
N GLU A 40 3.72 16.33 9.47
CA GLU A 40 4.13 15.02 9.99
C GLU A 40 4.01 13.94 8.91
N THR A 41 2.82 13.73 8.35
CA THR A 41 2.60 12.72 7.30
C THR A 41 3.23 13.14 5.97
N GLY A 42 3.26 14.44 5.67
CA GLY A 42 3.90 14.97 4.47
C GLY A 42 5.41 14.68 4.41
N SER A 43 6.09 14.67 5.56
CA SER A 43 7.52 14.31 5.64
C SER A 43 7.77 12.85 5.23
N TRP A 44 6.89 11.92 5.63
CA TRP A 44 6.93 10.51 5.24
C TRP A 44 6.63 10.31 3.75
N VAL A 45 5.64 11.03 3.21
CA VAL A 45 5.35 11.00 1.76
C VAL A 45 6.61 11.37 0.96
N ARG A 46 7.32 12.43 1.37
CA ARG A 46 8.58 12.82 0.73
C ARG A 46 9.63 11.73 0.84
N ALA A 47 9.82 11.14 2.02
CA ALA A 47 10.81 10.07 2.22
C ALA A 47 10.50 8.82 1.37
N TYR A 48 9.23 8.45 1.22
CA TYR A 48 8.80 7.30 0.42
C TYR A 48 8.89 7.51 -1.09
N VAL A 49 8.96 8.75 -1.57
CA VAL A 49 9.30 9.03 -2.98
C VAL A 49 10.75 8.67 -3.28
N TRP A 50 11.65 8.82 -2.32
CA TRP A 50 13.09 8.59 -2.49
C TRP A 50 13.44 7.10 -2.37
N ASP A 51 13.41 6.53 -1.18
CA ASP A 51 13.94 5.17 -0.96
C ASP A 51 13.34 4.38 0.21
N LEU A 52 12.74 5.01 1.22
CA LEU A 52 12.29 4.31 2.43
C LEU A 52 11.12 3.34 2.19
N PHE A 53 10.33 3.55 1.13
CA PHE A 53 9.09 2.81 0.91
C PHE A 53 9.26 1.30 0.98
N ARG A 54 10.26 0.75 0.29
CA ARG A 54 10.38 -0.71 0.14
C ARG A 54 10.66 -1.41 1.46
N LYS A 55 11.51 -0.81 2.29
CA LYS A 55 11.89 -1.33 3.60
C LYS A 55 10.69 -1.28 4.53
N ASP A 56 10.10 -0.09 4.68
CA ASP A 56 9.06 0.13 5.68
C ASP A 56 7.76 -0.58 5.31
N PHE A 57 7.47 -0.69 4.00
CA PHE A 57 6.36 -1.53 3.51
C PHE A 57 6.55 -3.00 3.87
N ALA A 58 7.76 -3.55 3.71
CA ALA A 58 8.03 -4.94 4.06
C ALA A 58 7.88 -5.18 5.57
N GLU A 59 8.41 -4.27 6.40
CA GLU A 59 8.26 -4.33 7.86
C GLU A 59 6.78 -4.23 8.29
N ALA A 60 6.01 -3.32 7.68
CA ALA A 60 4.58 -3.17 7.94
C ALA A 60 3.80 -4.43 7.55
N MET A 61 4.09 -5.05 6.40
CA MET A 61 3.44 -6.28 5.96
C MET A 61 3.80 -7.48 6.84
N LEU A 62 5.04 -7.58 7.34
CA LEU A 62 5.42 -8.60 8.33
C LEU A 62 4.64 -8.43 9.63
N LYS A 63 4.56 -7.21 10.16
CA LYS A 63 3.77 -6.91 11.35
C LYS A 63 2.30 -7.29 11.14
N LEU A 64 1.70 -6.85 10.02
CA LEU A 64 0.32 -7.18 9.66
C LEU A 64 0.09 -8.69 9.59
N SER A 65 1.03 -9.44 9.01
CA SER A 65 0.91 -10.90 8.84
C SER A 65 0.87 -11.68 10.16
N SER A 66 1.40 -11.09 11.24
CA SER A 66 1.41 -11.70 12.57
C SER A 66 0.21 -11.33 13.45
N MET A 67 -0.66 -10.43 12.99
CA MET A 67 -1.79 -9.96 13.77
C MET A 67 -2.88 -11.02 13.87
N GLN A 68 -3.24 -11.39 15.11
CA GLN A 68 -4.41 -12.23 15.43
C GLN A 68 -4.45 -13.56 14.67
N VAL A 69 -3.29 -14.14 14.38
CA VAL A 69 -3.20 -15.41 13.64
C VAL A 69 -3.68 -16.58 14.50
N LEU A 70 -4.41 -17.51 13.87
CA LEU A 70 -4.72 -18.80 14.48
C LEU A 70 -3.46 -19.67 14.46
N THR A 71 -2.99 -20.08 15.64
CA THR A 71 -1.88 -21.02 15.79
C THR A 71 -2.37 -22.46 15.70
N THR A 72 -1.45 -23.43 15.62
CA THR A 72 -1.75 -24.83 15.31
C THR A 72 -2.87 -25.46 16.15
N LEU A 73 -2.94 -25.15 17.44
CA LEU A 73 -3.97 -25.69 18.33
C LEU A 73 -5.34 -25.02 18.17
N ASN A 74 -5.38 -23.83 17.56
CA ASN A 74 -6.55 -22.95 17.48
C ASN A 74 -7.05 -22.78 16.03
N GLY A 75 -6.53 -23.55 15.07
CA GLY A 75 -6.84 -23.42 13.66
C GLY A 75 -6.87 -24.75 12.91
N GLN A 76 -7.12 -24.69 11.60
CA GLN A 76 -7.17 -25.86 10.71
C GLN A 76 -6.54 -25.55 9.34
N VAL A 77 -5.89 -26.53 8.73
CA VAL A 77 -5.43 -26.44 7.34
C VAL A 77 -6.59 -26.83 6.44
N ARG A 78 -7.15 -25.86 5.70
CA ARG A 78 -8.30 -26.09 4.81
C ARG A 78 -7.86 -26.75 3.52
N VAL A 79 -8.58 -27.79 3.09
CA VAL A 79 -8.45 -28.38 1.74
C VAL A 79 -9.13 -27.49 0.68
N ASN A 80 -10.16 -26.75 1.08
CA ASN A 80 -10.85 -25.77 0.25
C ASN A 80 -11.06 -24.47 1.06
N CYS A 81 -10.45 -23.37 0.64
CA CYS A 81 -10.46 -22.10 1.38
C CYS A 81 -11.87 -21.50 1.57
N SER A 82 -12.79 -21.76 0.64
CA SER A 82 -14.15 -21.20 0.63
C SER A 82 -15.15 -21.99 1.48
N LYS A 83 -14.75 -23.13 2.04
CA LYS A 83 -15.60 -23.94 2.92
C LYS A 83 -15.10 -23.87 4.35
N ALA A 84 -16.00 -23.57 5.28
CA ALA A 84 -15.79 -23.95 6.66
C ALA A 84 -15.84 -25.48 6.69
N THR A 85 -14.73 -26.07 7.11
CA THR A 85 -14.64 -27.52 7.32
C THR A 85 -15.33 -27.86 8.62
#